data_AF-H2C3M7-F1
#
_entry.id   AF-H2C3M7-F1
#
_cell.length_a   1.000
_cell.length_b   1.000
_cell.length_c   1.000
_cell.angle_alpha   90.00
_cell.angle_beta   90.00
_cell.angle_gamma   90.00
#
_symmetry.space_group_name_H-M   'P 1'
#
loop_
_entity.id
_entity.type
_entity.pdbx_description
1 polymer ?
#
loop_
_entity_poly.entity_id
_entity_poly.type
_entity_poly.pdbx_seq_one_letter_code
_entity_poly.pdbx_strand_id
1 'polypeptide(L)'
;MRIALTYDKNQNLKPLEESEIIAIIDEEKREVEQYENPAYGMSKEATMAAILELGPEAIVVKPQFLCPGSYMMSYGQVKYIPTNYSTLKEILDHLEEVKKNIRDDLEEEMYAEAYPE
;
A
#
# COMPACT_ATOMS: atom_id res chain seq x y z
N MET A 1 9.22 -1.79 12.74
CA MET A 1 8.15 -2.09 11.77
C MET A 1 8.27 -1.17 10.59
N ARG A 2 8.31 -1.72 9.38
CA ARG A 2 8.34 -0.97 8.11
C ARG A 2 7.02 -1.11 7.36
N ILE A 3 6.32 0.00 7.14
CA ILE A 3 4.97 0.02 6.56
C ILE A 3 5.02 0.73 5.20
N ALA A 4 4.67 0.00 4.14
CA ALA A 4 4.52 0.56 2.81
C ALA A 4 3.18 1.27 2.63
N LEU A 5 3.18 2.36 1.87
CA LEU A 5 1.98 2.98 1.33
C LEU A 5 2.30 3.64 -0.02
N THR A 6 1.27 3.87 -0.82
CA THR A 6 1.39 4.43 -2.17
C THR A 6 0.53 5.68 -2.31
N TYR A 7 1.07 6.74 -2.91
CA TYR A 7 0.37 8.01 -3.09
C TYR A 7 0.81 8.80 -4.33
N ASP A 8 0.03 9.82 -4.68
CA ASP A 8 0.35 10.81 -5.73
C ASP A 8 1.23 11.96 -5.22
N LYS A 9 1.70 12.85 -6.10
CA LYS A 9 2.48 14.05 -5.67
C LYS A 9 1.77 14.97 -4.68
N ASN A 10 0.44 14.89 -4.55
CA ASN A 10 -0.33 15.64 -3.57
C ASN A 10 -0.50 14.89 -2.24
N GLN A 11 0.18 13.75 -2.10
CA GLN A 11 0.15 12.86 -0.93
C GLN A 11 -1.24 12.25 -0.66
N ASN A 12 -2.09 12.16 -1.69
CA ASN A 12 -3.31 11.36 -1.61
C ASN A 12 -2.96 9.91 -1.86
N LEU A 13 -3.44 9.02 -1.00
CA LEU A 13 -3.28 7.58 -1.18
C LEU A 13 -3.89 7.16 -2.51
N LYS A 14 -3.16 6.33 -3.26
CA LYS A 14 -3.54 5.86 -4.59
C LYS A 14 -3.38 4.36 -4.75
N PRO A 15 -4.20 3.72 -5.61
CA PRO A 15 -3.93 2.40 -6.14
C PRO A 15 -2.51 2.29 -6.68
N LEU A 16 -1.96 1.08 -6.70
CA LEU A 16 -0.54 0.86 -6.96
C LEU A 16 -0.10 1.45 -8.32
N GLU A 17 -0.87 1.23 -9.38
CA GLU A 17 -0.61 1.72 -10.73
C GLU A 17 -0.83 3.24 -10.89
N GLU A 18 -1.68 3.83 -10.04
CA GLU A 18 -1.97 5.28 -10.04
C GLU A 18 -1.03 6.07 -9.12
N SER A 19 -0.13 5.39 -8.40
CA SER A 19 0.74 6.03 -7.44
C SER A 19 2.06 6.47 -8.06
N GLU A 20 2.43 7.72 -7.86
CA GLU A 20 3.72 8.25 -8.32
C GLU A 20 4.85 7.93 -7.33
N ILE A 21 4.49 7.72 -6.06
CA ILE A 21 5.44 7.57 -4.95
C ILE A 21 5.09 6.31 -4.14
N ILE A 22 6.12 5.50 -3.88
CA ILE A 22 6.11 4.44 -2.86
C ILE A 22 6.81 5.01 -1.63
N ALA A 23 6.16 4.95 -0.47
CA ALA A 23 6.76 5.37 0.78
C ALA A 23 6.83 4.23 1.80
N ILE A 24 7.89 4.23 2.59
CA ILE A 24 8.09 3.32 3.71
C ILE A 24 8.14 4.15 5.00
N ILE A 25 7.16 3.96 5.87
CA ILE A 25 7.21 4.47 7.24
C ILE A 25 8.09 3.50 8.03
N ASP A 26 9.26 3.96 8.46
CA ASP A 26 10.16 3.22 9.34
C ASP A 26 9.94 3.70 10.78
N GLU A 27 9.22 2.90 11.56
CA GLU A 27 8.90 3.25 12.95
C GLU A 27 10.11 3.25 13.88
N GLU A 28 11.14 2.46 13.57
CA GLU A 28 12.35 2.38 14.40
C GLU A 28 13.21 3.62 14.21
N LYS A 29 13.36 4.06 12.95
CA LYS A 29 14.07 5.30 12.63
C LYS A 29 13.23 6.56 12.83
N ARG A 30 11.90 6.43 12.88
CA ARG A 30 10.91 7.53 12.90
C ARG A 30 11.03 8.42 11.67
N GLU A 31 11.19 7.79 10.52
CA GLU A 31 11.38 8.46 9.23
C GLU A 31 10.41 7.91 8.18
N VAL A 32 10.16 8.70 7.14
CA VAL A 32 9.40 8.28 5.96
C VAL A 32 10.34 8.29 4.77
N GLU A 33 10.76 7.10 4.35
CA GLU A 33 11.56 6.89 3.13
C GLU A 33 10.61 7.03 1.93
N GLN A 34 11.03 7.76 0.88
CA GLN A 34 10.20 7.99 -0.31
C GLN A 34 10.98 7.63 -1.58
N TYR A 35 10.32 6.88 -2.46
CA TYR A 35 10.87 6.38 -3.71
C TYR A 35 9.91 6.70 -4.85
N GLU A 36 10.45 7.11 -6.00
CA GLU A 36 9.64 7.19 -7.22
C GLU A 36 9.15 5.77 -7.58
N ASN A 37 7.88 5.63 -7.94
CA ASN A 37 7.33 4.35 -8.38
C ASN A 37 7.80 4.06 -9.81
N PRO A 38 8.69 3.07 -10.03
CA PRO A 38 9.21 2.77 -11.37
C PRO A 38 8.14 2.21 -12.32
N ALA A 39 6.99 1.79 -11.76
CA ALA A 39 5.87 1.20 -12.48
C ALA A 39 4.62 2.09 -12.50
N TYR A 40 4.76 3.39 -12.21
CA TYR A 40 3.66 4.35 -12.32
C TYR A 40 3.04 4.34 -13.72
N GLY A 41 1.72 4.17 -13.78
CA GLY A 41 0.96 4.05 -15.03
C GLY A 41 1.17 2.75 -15.81
N MET A 42 1.84 1.74 -15.24
CA MET A 42 2.12 0.46 -15.89
C MET A 42 1.19 -0.66 -15.40
N SER A 43 1.40 -1.17 -14.19
CA SER A 43 0.53 -2.20 -13.59
C SER A 43 0.69 -2.29 -12.08
N LYS A 44 -0.35 -2.79 -11.41
CA LYS A 44 -0.35 -3.03 -9.96
C LYS A 44 0.69 -4.06 -9.55
N GLU A 45 0.88 -5.12 -10.34
CA GLU A 45 1.84 -6.19 -10.10
C GLU A 45 3.29 -5.67 -10.15
N ALA A 46 3.61 -4.81 -11.11
CA ALA A 46 4.94 -4.24 -11.24
C ALA A 46 5.27 -3.28 -10.09
N THR A 47 4.32 -2.46 -9.65
CA THR A 47 4.49 -1.64 -8.44
C THR A 47 4.61 -2.51 -7.19
N MET A 48 3.81 -3.58 -7.06
CA MET A 48 3.94 -4.50 -5.93
C MET A 48 5.31 -5.19 -5.89
N ALA A 49 5.85 -5.59 -7.04
CA ALA A 49 7.22 -6.13 -7.11
C ALA A 49 8.25 -5.14 -6.55
N ALA A 50 8.17 -3.87 -6.97
CA ALA A 50 9.04 -2.81 -6.44
C ALA A 50 8.86 -2.60 -4.93
N ILE A 51 7.62 -2.65 -4.43
CA ILE A 51 7.34 -2.56 -2.99
C ILE A 51 7.99 -3.72 -2.23
N LEU A 52 7.86 -4.96 -2.72
CA LEU A 52 8.41 -6.15 -2.06
C LEU A 52 9.95 -6.10 -2.00
N GLU A 53 10.63 -5.54 -3.01
CA GLU A 53 12.09 -5.34 -3.00
C GLU A 53 12.55 -4.39 -1.89
N LEU A 54 11.70 -3.45 -1.47
CA LEU A 54 11.99 -2.56 -0.34
C LEU A 54 11.88 -3.25 1.02
N GLY A 55 11.34 -4.47 1.07
CA GLY A 55 11.18 -5.29 2.28
C GLY A 55 10.30 -4.67 3.37
N PRO A 56 9.08 -4.19 3.07
CA PRO A 56 8.13 -3.80 4.10
C PRO A 56 7.58 -5.03 4.84
N GLU A 57 7.18 -4.85 6.08
CA GLU A 57 6.48 -5.87 6.87
C GLU A 57 4.96 -5.80 6.65
N ALA A 58 4.44 -4.63 6.29
CA ALA A 58 3.03 -4.44 6.00
C ALA A 58 2.80 -3.37 4.94
N ILE A 59 1.62 -3.37 4.32
CA ILE A 59 1.17 -2.37 3.35
C ILE A 59 -0.20 -1.81 3.73
N VAL A 60 -0.34 -0.48 3.68
CA VAL A 60 -1.62 0.22 3.82
C VAL A 60 -2.40 0.10 2.51
N VAL A 61 -3.66 -0.34 2.61
CA VAL A 61 -4.50 -0.60 1.44
C VAL A 61 -5.92 -0.09 1.64
N LYS A 62 -6.58 0.22 0.53
CA LYS A 62 -8.02 0.50 0.44
C LYS A 62 -8.62 -0.46 -0.61
N PRO A 63 -9.95 -0.57 -0.69
CA PRO A 63 -10.58 -1.28 -1.81
C PRO A 63 -10.01 -0.81 -3.16
N GLN A 64 -9.76 -1.77 -4.05
CA GLN A 64 -9.21 -1.57 -5.40
C GLN A 64 -7.77 -1.04 -5.48
N PHE A 65 -7.07 -0.91 -4.34
CA PHE A 65 -5.64 -0.57 -4.39
C PHE A 65 -4.82 -1.70 -4.98
N LEU A 66 -5.24 -2.94 -4.69
CA LEU A 66 -4.66 -4.16 -5.24
C LEU A 66 -5.53 -4.68 -6.39
N CYS A 67 -4.97 -5.64 -7.14
CA CYS A 67 -5.70 -6.56 -8.00
C CYS A 67 -5.46 -7.99 -7.47
N PRO A 68 -6.15 -9.02 -7.99
CA PRO A 68 -5.89 -10.40 -7.56
C PRO A 68 -4.43 -10.81 -7.79
N GLY A 69 -3.80 -10.34 -8.87
CA GLY A 69 -2.39 -10.60 -9.17
C GLY A 69 -1.44 -10.04 -8.10
N SER A 70 -1.56 -8.75 -7.78
CA SER A 70 -0.68 -8.10 -6.79
C SER A 70 -0.94 -8.57 -5.35
N TYR A 71 -2.18 -8.94 -5.03
CA TYR A 71 -2.49 -9.62 -3.77
C TYR A 71 -1.78 -10.98 -3.69
N MET A 72 -1.95 -11.85 -4.68
CA MET A 72 -1.30 -13.18 -4.69
C MET A 72 0.22 -13.12 -4.66
N MET A 73 0.83 -12.10 -5.26
CA MET A 73 2.28 -11.88 -5.18
C MET A 73 2.75 -11.55 -3.77
N SER A 74 1.97 -10.76 -3.03
CA SER A 74 2.34 -10.24 -1.72
C SER A 74 1.86 -11.11 -0.55
N TYR A 75 0.92 -12.02 -0.82
CA TYR A 75 0.32 -12.90 0.18
C TYR A 75 1.37 -13.72 0.93
N GLY A 76 1.35 -13.63 2.26
CA GLY A 76 2.31 -14.29 3.14
C GLY A 76 3.71 -13.65 3.20
N GLN A 77 3.99 -12.64 2.36
CA GLN A 77 5.23 -11.86 2.41
C GLN A 77 5.07 -10.56 3.19
N VAL A 78 3.88 -9.94 3.13
CA VAL A 78 3.53 -8.72 3.86
C VAL A 78 2.19 -8.91 4.56
N LYS A 79 1.98 -8.13 5.62
CA LYS A 79 0.65 -7.96 6.21
C LYS A 79 -0.10 -6.81 5.52
N TYR A 80 -1.42 -6.81 5.64
CA TYR A 80 -2.25 -5.77 5.06
C TYR A 80 -2.87 -4.91 6.15
N ILE A 81 -2.97 -3.60 5.89
CA ILE A 81 -3.57 -2.65 6.81
C ILE A 81 -4.69 -1.87 6.09
N PRO A 82 -5.92 -2.39 6.12
CA PRO A 82 -7.06 -1.67 5.57
C PRO A 82 -7.32 -0.36 6.31
N THR A 83 -7.61 0.69 5.56
CA THR A 83 -7.84 2.02 6.10
C THR A 83 -8.95 2.77 5.37
N ASN A 84 -9.59 3.70 6.07
CA ASN A 84 -10.52 4.66 5.50
C ASN A 84 -9.87 6.04 5.24
N TYR A 85 -8.64 6.25 5.72
CA TYR A 85 -7.89 7.47 5.46
C TYR A 85 -7.53 7.61 3.98
N SER A 86 -7.25 8.83 3.54
CA SER A 86 -7.07 9.14 2.13
C SER A 86 -5.76 9.86 1.83
N THR A 87 -5.00 10.26 2.85
CA THR A 87 -3.74 10.99 2.69
C THR A 87 -2.62 10.42 3.56
N LEU A 88 -1.37 10.64 3.16
CA LEU A 88 -0.20 10.31 4.00
C LEU A 88 -0.32 10.97 5.39
N LYS A 89 -0.73 12.24 5.43
CA LYS A 89 -0.84 12.98 6.69
C LYS A 89 -1.81 12.31 7.67
N GLU A 90 -2.99 11.91 7.21
CA GLU A 90 -3.97 11.21 8.05
C GLU A 90 -3.42 9.87 8.57
N ILE A 91 -2.68 9.12 7.73
CA ILE A 91 -2.02 7.89 8.16
C ILE A 91 -1.01 8.17 9.28
N LEU A 92 -0.19 9.21 9.15
CA LEU A 92 0.80 9.57 10.15
C LEU A 92 0.16 10.07 11.45
N ASP A 93 -0.87 10.93 11.35
CA ASP A 93 -1.59 11.48 12.50
C ASP A 93 -2.34 10.37 13.29
N HIS A 94 -2.72 9.27 12.61
CA HIS A 94 -3.49 8.15 13.17
C HIS A 94 -2.76 6.80 13.13
N LEU A 95 -1.42 6.79 13.08
CA LEU A 95 -0.63 5.58 12.82
C LEU A 95 -0.93 4.42 13.78
N GLU A 96 -1.05 4.72 15.08
CA GLU A 96 -1.35 3.72 16.11
C GLU A 96 -2.77 3.14 16.00
N GLU A 97 -3.72 3.87 15.41
CA GLU A 97 -5.05 3.38 15.10
C GLU A 97 -5.02 2.50 13.85
N VAL A 98 -4.35 2.97 12.79
CA VAL A 98 -4.17 2.26 11.51
C VAL A 98 -3.56 0.88 11.76
N LYS A 99 -2.50 0.77 12.56
CA LYS A 99 -1.83 -0.49 12.88
C LYS A 99 -2.71 -1.54 13.57
N LYS A 100 -3.80 -1.15 14.24
CA LYS A 100 -4.73 -2.12 14.85
C LYS A 100 -5.50 -2.94 13.81
N ASN A 101 -5.53 -2.48 12.56
CA ASN A 101 -6.22 -3.16 11.46
C ASN A 101 -5.33 -4.15 10.70
N ILE A 102 -4.08 -4.36 11.14
CA ILE A 102 -3.15 -5.33 10.57
C ILE A 102 -3.81 -6.70 10.51
N ARG A 103 -3.75 -7.33 9.33
CA ARG A 103 -4.24 -8.68 9.07
C ARG A 103 -3.34 -9.41 8.06
N ASP A 104 -3.34 -10.74 8.12
CA ASP A 104 -2.50 -11.57 7.25
C ASP A 104 -3.14 -11.81 5.86
N ASP A 105 -4.46 -11.64 5.77
CA ASP A 105 -5.26 -11.84 4.56
C ASP A 105 -6.32 -10.74 4.36
N LEU A 106 -6.76 -10.59 3.12
CA LEU A 106 -7.82 -9.64 2.73
C LEU A 106 -9.06 -10.38 2.25
N GLU A 107 -10.22 -9.77 2.48
CA GLU A 107 -11.46 -10.18 1.84
C GLU A 107 -11.41 -9.89 0.34
N GLU A 108 -12.07 -10.73 -0.47
CA GLU A 108 -11.99 -10.66 -1.94
C GLU A 108 -12.36 -9.29 -2.50
N GLU A 109 -13.35 -8.62 -1.91
CA GLU A 109 -13.79 -7.27 -2.28
C GLU A 109 -12.69 -6.19 -2.20
N MET A 110 -11.62 -6.43 -1.44
CA MET A 110 -10.52 -5.47 -1.29
C MET A 110 -9.60 -5.44 -2.51
N TYR A 111 -9.47 -6.57 -3.21
CA TYR A 111 -8.55 -6.74 -4.34
C TYR A 111 -9.23 -7.22 -5.62
N ALA A 112 -10.52 -7.55 -5.58
CA ALA A 112 -11.29 -7.83 -6.78
C ALA A 112 -11.34 -6.59 -7.68
N GLU A 113 -11.18 -6.80 -8.98
CA GLU A 113 -11.38 -5.73 -9.94
C GLU A 113 -12.88 -5.45 -10.08
N ALA A 114 -13.25 -4.17 -10.20
CA ALA A 114 -14.63 -3.82 -10.49
C ALA A 114 -15.00 -4.40 -11.87
N TYR A 115 -15.97 -5.32 -11.90
CA TYR A 115 -16.54 -5.75 -13.18
C TYR A 115 -17.20 -4.52 -13.84
N PRO A 116 -16.81 -4.14 -15.07
CA PRO A 116 -17.58 -3.15 -15.82
C PRO A 116 -18.99 -3.74 -16.08
N GLU A 117 -20.02 -2.99 -15.68
CA GLU A 117 -21.41 -3.26 -16.06
C GLU A 117 -21.62 -3.11 -17.57
#